data_AF-A0A936ML74-F1
#
_entry.id   AF-A0A936ML74-F1
#
_cell.length_a   1.000
_cell.length_b   1.000
_cell.length_c   1.000
_cell.angle_alpha   90.00
_cell.angle_beta   90.00
_cell.angle_gamma   90.00
#
_symmetry.space_group_name_H-M   'P 1'
#
loop_
_entity.id
_entity.type
_entity.pdbx_description
1 polymer ?
#
loop_
_entity_poly.entity_id
_entity_poly.type
_entity_poly.pdbx_seq_one_letter_code
_entity_poly.pdbx_strand_id
1 'polypeptide(L)'
;MRNLTLADLRQGLADMLDNRSKALDATQTGKLYGPILTAKRKAIEHAMNVALETKAGDLSETDAQHDGLGGAIWYFTEAVLCQPFVSVERRDAARRIREAFIPDISLLSDSYADEAAAAKANRPKLVALEPELRMLPTPDGQTLYEWAAAFVDKGDELARKLAARTQGSALDAFRQQTALRVTTIGLVGRFRAALRDEIKDNPALPASIEEDIFAGFDAIAGR
;
A
#
# COMPACT_ATOMS: atom_id res chain seq x y z
N MET A 1 7.11 28.71 -5.68
CA MET A 1 6.71 27.81 -4.57
C MET A 1 5.28 27.22 -4.67
N ARG A 2 4.31 27.79 -5.42
CA ARG A 2 2.91 27.30 -5.46
C ARG A 2 2.73 25.89 -6.05
N ASN A 3 3.70 25.40 -6.82
CA ASN A 3 3.63 24.14 -7.57
C ASN A 3 4.44 22.98 -6.95
N LEU A 4 5.07 23.17 -5.78
CA LEU A 4 5.88 22.11 -5.15
C LEU A 4 5.02 20.91 -4.76
N THR A 5 5.46 19.69 -5.05
CA THR A 5 4.85 18.43 -4.59
C THR A 5 5.23 18.11 -3.14
N LEU A 6 4.63 17.08 -2.53
CA LEU A 6 5.07 16.61 -1.21
C LEU A 6 6.51 16.09 -1.21
N ALA A 7 6.95 15.47 -2.31
CA ALA A 7 8.33 15.01 -2.47
C ALA A 7 9.31 16.20 -2.54
N ASP A 8 8.95 17.25 -3.28
CA ASP A 8 9.72 18.49 -3.34
C ASP A 8 9.81 19.18 -1.98
N LEU A 9 8.69 19.22 -1.24
CA LEU A 9 8.65 19.77 0.11
C LEU A 9 9.54 18.96 1.07
N ARG A 10 9.50 17.62 1.00
CA ARG A 10 10.38 16.77 1.80
C ARG A 10 11.85 17.06 1.49
N GLN A 11 12.22 17.14 0.22
CA GLN A 11 13.58 17.40 -0.20
C GLN A 11 14.05 18.80 0.21
N GLY A 12 13.24 19.84 -0.01
CA GLY A 12 13.57 21.20 0.38
C GLY A 12 13.68 21.36 1.90
N LEU A 13 12.81 20.71 2.68
CA LEU A 13 12.90 20.70 4.14
C LEU A 13 14.14 19.95 4.63
N ALA A 14 14.51 18.82 4.03
CA ALA A 14 15.73 18.09 4.38
C ALA A 14 16.97 18.96 4.16
N ASP A 15 17.07 19.59 2.99
CA ASP A 15 18.20 20.45 2.66
C ASP A 15 18.30 21.68 3.58
N MET A 16 17.17 22.32 3.92
CA MET A 16 17.11 23.43 4.88
C MET A 16 17.51 23.02 6.31
N LEU A 17 16.99 21.89 6.79
CA LEU A 17 17.16 21.47 8.19
C LEU A 17 18.50 20.76 8.44
N ASP A 18 19.04 20.08 7.43
CA ASP A 18 20.23 19.25 7.60
C ASP A 18 21.47 20.01 7.08
N ASN A 19 21.47 20.38 5.79
CA ASN A 19 22.64 20.98 5.12
C ASN A 19 22.83 22.47 5.47
N ARG A 20 21.76 23.14 5.89
CA ARG A 20 21.76 24.58 6.20
C ARG A 20 21.43 24.91 7.65
N SER A 21 21.47 23.90 8.51
CA SER A 21 21.25 24.00 9.96
C SER A 21 22.00 25.16 10.59
N LYS A 22 23.29 25.35 10.25
CA LYS A 22 24.10 26.46 10.78
C LYS A 22 23.54 27.85 10.45
N ALA A 23 23.10 28.06 9.21
CA ALA A 23 22.51 29.33 8.79
C ALA A 23 21.14 29.54 9.46
N LEU A 24 20.36 28.46 9.58
CA LEU A 24 19.08 28.47 10.28
C LEU A 24 19.26 28.86 11.76
N ASP A 25 20.20 28.23 12.46
CA ASP A 25 20.50 28.46 13.89
C ASP A 25 21.12 29.82 14.17
N ALA A 26 21.67 30.49 13.17
CA ALA A 26 22.19 31.85 13.30
C ALA A 26 21.07 32.92 13.43
N THR A 27 19.82 32.56 13.11
CA THR A 27 18.66 33.48 13.09
C THR A 27 17.68 33.15 14.22
N GLN A 28 17.02 34.16 14.79
CA GLN A 28 15.96 33.95 15.77
C GLN A 28 14.72 33.33 15.12
N THR A 29 14.41 33.76 13.89
CA THR A 29 13.31 33.19 13.11
C THR A 29 13.57 31.71 12.79
N GLY A 30 14.80 31.34 12.44
CA GLY A 30 15.18 29.95 12.20
C GLY A 30 15.01 29.07 13.43
N LYS A 31 15.39 29.56 14.62
CA LYS A 31 15.15 28.86 15.91
C LYS A 31 13.66 28.68 16.21
N LEU A 32 12.85 29.68 15.89
CA LEU A 32 11.40 29.63 16.10
C LEU A 32 10.72 28.63 15.14
N TYR A 33 11.05 28.68 13.85
CA TYR A 33 10.38 27.88 12.82
C TYR A 33 10.97 26.47 12.65
N GLY A 34 12.25 26.27 12.98
CA GLY A 34 12.99 25.01 12.80
C GLY A 34 12.28 23.77 13.40
N PRO A 35 11.86 23.80 14.67
CA PRO A 35 11.11 22.69 15.27
C PRO A 35 9.78 22.40 14.57
N ILE A 36 9.06 23.45 14.14
CA ILE A 36 7.76 23.33 13.45
C ILE A 36 7.96 22.71 12.05
N LEU A 37 8.98 23.16 11.33
CA LEU A 37 9.36 22.64 10.02
C LEU A 37 9.84 21.18 10.11
N THR A 38 10.55 20.83 11.18
CA THR A 38 10.95 19.43 11.47
C THR A 38 9.72 18.54 11.69
N ALA A 39 8.74 19.01 12.46
CA ALA A 39 7.48 18.28 12.65
C ALA A 39 6.72 18.10 11.33
N LYS A 40 6.71 19.12 10.46
CA LYS A 40 6.14 19.01 9.11
C LYS A 40 6.89 18.00 8.24
N ARG A 41 8.23 17.97 8.26
CA ARG A 41 9.04 16.98 7.53
C ARG A 41 8.66 15.56 7.96
N LYS A 42 8.59 15.29 9.27
CA LYS A 42 8.19 13.98 9.82
C LYS A 42 6.77 13.58 9.39
N ALA A 43 5.83 14.52 9.41
CA ALA A 43 4.47 14.25 8.95
C ALA A 43 4.41 13.90 7.45
N ILE A 44 5.24 14.57 6.63
CA ILE A 44 5.34 14.28 5.19
C ILE A 44 5.95 12.89 4.97
N GLU A 45 7.04 12.56 5.66
CA GLU A 45 7.68 11.23 5.59
C GLU A 45 6.71 10.12 5.99
N HIS A 46 6.00 10.29 7.10
CA HIS A 46 4.98 9.34 7.54
C HIS A 46 3.87 9.16 6.50
N ALA A 47 3.31 10.26 5.98
CA ALA A 47 2.27 10.20 4.95
C ALA A 47 2.73 9.51 3.66
N MET A 48 4.01 9.66 3.29
CA MET A 48 4.60 8.98 2.13
C MET A 48 4.81 7.48 2.39
N ASN A 49 5.25 7.10 3.60
CA ASN A 49 5.45 5.70 3.98
C ASN A 49 4.13 4.96 4.08
N VAL A 50 3.11 5.54 4.72
CA VAL A 50 1.76 4.95 4.79
C VAL A 50 1.21 4.71 3.38
N ALA A 51 1.39 5.65 2.45
CA ALA A 51 0.96 5.47 1.07
C ALA A 51 1.71 4.33 0.33
N LEU A 52 2.95 4.02 0.74
CA LEU A 52 3.74 2.92 0.22
C LEU A 52 3.32 1.57 0.84
N GLU A 53 3.11 1.53 2.15
CA GLU A 53 2.67 0.34 2.90
C GLU A 53 1.26 -0.08 2.50
N THR A 54 0.35 0.87 2.31
CA THR A 54 -1.03 0.61 1.83
C THR A 54 -1.02 0.06 0.39
N LYS A 55 0.07 0.25 -0.36
CA LYS A 55 0.23 -0.35 -1.69
C LYS A 55 0.67 -1.81 -1.65
N ALA A 56 1.44 -2.24 -0.65
CA ALA A 56 2.19 -3.51 -0.70
C ALA A 56 1.82 -4.55 0.39
N GLY A 57 1.29 -4.13 1.55
CA GLY A 57 1.38 -4.93 2.77
C GLY A 57 0.23 -5.87 3.14
N ASP A 58 -0.95 -5.76 2.53
CA ASP A 58 -2.13 -6.53 3.00
C ASP A 58 -2.78 -7.40 1.91
N LEU A 59 -2.53 -7.08 0.63
CA LEU A 59 -3.01 -7.88 -0.50
C LEU A 59 -2.06 -9.06 -0.77
N SER A 60 -0.75 -8.81 -0.77
CA SER A 60 0.27 -9.82 -1.13
C SER A 60 0.25 -11.06 -0.24
N GLU A 61 0.02 -10.91 1.07
CA GLU A 61 -0.06 -12.06 1.97
C GLU A 61 -1.36 -12.85 1.78
N THR A 62 -2.49 -12.16 1.59
CA THR A 62 -3.78 -12.82 1.37
C THR A 62 -3.83 -13.52 0.01
N ASP A 63 -3.20 -12.91 -0.98
CA ASP A 63 -2.95 -13.44 -2.31
C ASP A 63 -2.09 -14.70 -2.27
N ALA A 64 -0.92 -14.65 -1.61
CA ALA A 64 -0.09 -15.83 -1.43
C ALA A 64 -0.82 -16.99 -0.70
N GLN A 65 -1.69 -16.68 0.26
CA GLN A 65 -2.54 -17.67 0.92
C GLN A 65 -3.63 -18.23 -0.01
N HIS A 66 -4.26 -17.37 -0.82
CA HIS A 66 -5.25 -17.75 -1.82
C HIS A 66 -4.64 -18.68 -2.89
N ASP A 67 -3.53 -18.29 -3.49
CA ASP A 67 -2.81 -19.07 -4.49
C ASP A 67 -2.26 -20.37 -3.94
N GLY A 68 -1.72 -20.34 -2.71
CA GLY A 68 -1.24 -21.53 -2.03
C GLY A 68 -2.34 -22.58 -1.85
N LEU A 69 -3.54 -22.16 -1.48
CA LEU A 69 -4.71 -23.04 -1.34
C LEU A 69 -5.22 -23.52 -2.70
N GLY A 70 -5.33 -22.63 -3.69
CA GLY A 70 -5.73 -23.00 -5.05
C GLY A 70 -4.77 -24.02 -5.67
N GLY A 71 -3.47 -23.82 -5.48
CA GLY A 71 -2.43 -24.75 -5.93
C GLY A 71 -2.54 -26.11 -5.23
N ALA A 72 -2.79 -26.11 -3.92
CA ALA A 72 -3.01 -27.34 -3.16
C ALA A 72 -4.22 -28.13 -3.68
N ILE A 73 -5.35 -27.45 -3.98
CA ILE A 73 -6.55 -28.07 -4.56
C ILE A 73 -6.25 -28.67 -5.93
N TRP A 74 -5.55 -27.94 -6.80
CA TRP A 74 -5.16 -28.43 -8.12
C TRP A 74 -4.29 -29.68 -8.03
N TYR A 75 -3.16 -29.61 -7.32
CA TYR A 75 -2.25 -30.75 -7.22
C TYR A 75 -2.88 -31.96 -6.52
N PHE A 76 -3.76 -31.74 -5.54
CA PHE A 76 -4.48 -32.82 -4.90
C PHE A 76 -5.43 -33.52 -5.89
N THR A 77 -6.23 -32.75 -6.65
CA THR A 77 -7.14 -33.33 -7.64
C THR A 77 -6.38 -34.04 -8.77
N GLU A 78 -5.24 -33.51 -9.22
CA GLU A 78 -4.34 -34.20 -10.16
C GLU A 78 -3.83 -35.53 -9.62
N ALA A 79 -3.40 -35.56 -8.35
CA ALA A 79 -2.94 -36.78 -7.70
C ALA A 79 -4.05 -37.84 -7.66
N VAL A 80 -5.29 -37.44 -7.33
CA VAL A 80 -6.47 -38.33 -7.35
C VAL A 80 -6.74 -38.86 -8.76
N LEU A 81 -6.70 -38.00 -9.79
CA LEU A 81 -6.97 -38.38 -11.17
C LEU A 81 -5.95 -39.38 -11.73
N CYS A 82 -4.67 -39.19 -11.37
CA CYS A 82 -3.57 -40.06 -11.80
C CYS A 82 -3.46 -41.37 -11.00
N GLN A 83 -4.14 -41.49 -9.85
CA GLN A 83 -4.02 -42.66 -9.01
C GLN A 83 -4.70 -43.88 -9.67
N PRO A 84 -4.01 -45.04 -9.83
CA PRO A 84 -4.53 -46.16 -10.63
C PRO A 84 -5.77 -46.87 -10.06
N PHE A 85 -5.93 -46.87 -8.73
CA PHE A 85 -6.88 -47.69 -7.96
C PHE A 85 -7.97 -46.89 -7.26
N VAL A 86 -8.11 -45.59 -7.56
CA VAL A 86 -9.13 -44.76 -6.94
C VAL A 86 -10.49 -45.16 -7.50
N SER A 87 -11.52 -45.10 -6.65
CA SER A 87 -12.89 -45.38 -7.10
C SER A 87 -13.32 -44.42 -8.20
N VAL A 88 -14.19 -44.90 -9.09
CA VAL A 88 -14.77 -44.08 -10.18
C VAL A 88 -15.44 -42.83 -9.60
N GLU A 89 -16.20 -43.00 -8.52
CA GLU A 89 -16.87 -41.91 -7.80
C GLU A 89 -15.90 -40.79 -7.36
N ARG A 90 -14.77 -41.16 -6.73
CA ARG A 90 -13.76 -40.18 -6.28
C ARG A 90 -13.02 -39.54 -7.45
N ARG A 91 -12.76 -40.29 -8.53
CA ARG A 91 -12.14 -39.77 -9.75
C ARG A 91 -13.04 -38.73 -10.42
N ASP A 92 -14.34 -39.01 -10.51
CA ASP A 92 -15.33 -38.12 -11.11
C ASP A 92 -15.56 -36.88 -10.26
N ALA A 93 -15.59 -37.04 -8.92
CA ALA A 93 -15.62 -35.92 -7.98
C ALA A 93 -14.41 -34.99 -8.15
N ALA A 94 -13.19 -35.55 -8.18
CA ALA A 94 -11.97 -34.77 -8.37
C ALA A 94 -11.98 -33.99 -9.70
N ARG A 95 -12.51 -34.57 -10.78
CA ARG A 95 -12.65 -33.88 -12.07
C ARG A 95 -13.58 -32.67 -11.96
N ARG A 96 -14.78 -32.85 -11.39
CA ARG A 96 -15.76 -31.77 -11.22
C ARG A 96 -15.24 -30.66 -10.31
N ILE A 97 -14.56 -31.01 -9.22
CA ILE A 97 -13.96 -30.05 -8.30
C ILE A 97 -12.87 -29.24 -9.01
N ARG A 98 -11.97 -29.90 -9.75
CA ARG A 98 -10.93 -29.23 -10.55
C ARG A 98 -11.55 -28.26 -11.55
N GLU A 99 -12.47 -28.73 -12.39
CA GLU A 99 -13.18 -27.89 -13.37
C GLU A 99 -13.92 -26.71 -12.74
N ALA A 100 -14.47 -26.89 -11.52
CA ALA A 100 -15.23 -25.86 -10.83
C ALA A 100 -14.36 -24.76 -10.21
N PHE A 101 -13.26 -25.12 -9.55
CA PHE A 101 -12.46 -24.17 -8.77
C PHE A 101 -11.23 -23.70 -9.54
N ILE A 102 -10.40 -24.63 -10.02
CA ILE A 102 -9.12 -24.36 -10.67
C ILE A 102 -9.08 -25.22 -11.93
N PRO A 103 -9.63 -24.79 -13.09
CA PRO A 103 -9.60 -25.59 -14.32
C PRO A 103 -8.23 -25.57 -15.01
N ASP A 104 -7.42 -24.56 -14.72
CA ASP A 104 -6.03 -24.41 -15.13
C ASP A 104 -5.25 -23.77 -13.98
N ILE A 105 -4.06 -24.30 -13.68
CA ILE A 105 -3.19 -23.79 -12.62
C ILE A 105 -2.66 -22.38 -12.94
N SER A 106 -2.58 -21.99 -14.22
CA SER A 106 -2.13 -20.65 -14.60
C SER A 106 -3.05 -19.52 -14.12
N LEU A 107 -4.29 -19.86 -13.74
CA LEU A 107 -5.28 -18.91 -13.21
C LEU A 107 -4.95 -18.45 -11.78
N LEU A 108 -4.02 -19.13 -11.09
CA LEU A 108 -3.48 -18.72 -9.78
C LEU A 108 -2.36 -17.67 -9.93
N SER A 109 -2.31 -16.98 -11.05
CA SER A 109 -1.35 -15.91 -11.33
C SER A 109 -2.04 -14.73 -12.02
N ASP A 110 -3.38 -14.72 -11.96
CA ASP A 110 -4.20 -13.66 -12.51
C ASP A 110 -4.07 -12.39 -11.67
N SER A 111 -4.67 -11.29 -12.12
CA SER A 111 -4.62 -10.07 -11.31
C SER A 111 -5.51 -10.22 -10.07
N TYR A 112 -5.18 -9.51 -8.97
CA TYR A 112 -6.01 -9.47 -7.75
C TYR A 112 -7.50 -9.16 -8.03
N ALA A 113 -7.79 -8.39 -9.09
CA ALA A 113 -9.15 -8.05 -9.49
C ALA A 113 -9.91 -9.23 -10.10
N ASP A 114 -9.21 -10.07 -10.88
CA ASP A 114 -9.78 -11.25 -11.50
C ASP A 114 -10.00 -12.36 -10.46
N GLU A 115 -9.06 -12.54 -9.52
CA GLU A 115 -9.20 -13.46 -8.39
C GLU A 115 -10.37 -13.10 -7.47
N ALA A 116 -10.51 -11.81 -7.14
CA ALA A 116 -11.64 -11.31 -6.36
C ALA A 116 -12.99 -11.56 -7.07
N ALA A 117 -13.03 -11.47 -8.40
CA ALA A 117 -14.23 -11.78 -9.18
C ALA A 117 -14.52 -13.28 -9.20
N ALA A 118 -13.49 -14.12 -9.35
CA ALA A 118 -13.59 -15.57 -9.34
C ALA A 118 -14.06 -16.12 -7.98
N ALA A 119 -13.59 -15.56 -6.86
CA ALA A 119 -13.99 -15.94 -5.51
C ALA A 119 -15.51 -15.85 -5.29
N LYS A 120 -16.11 -14.74 -5.73
CA LYS A 120 -17.56 -14.54 -5.67
C LYS A 120 -18.33 -15.58 -6.50
N ALA A 121 -17.79 -15.97 -7.66
CA ALA A 121 -18.36 -17.01 -8.50
C ALA A 121 -18.19 -18.43 -7.91
N ASN A 122 -17.24 -18.62 -7.01
CA ASN A 122 -16.94 -19.92 -6.38
C ASN A 122 -17.81 -20.22 -5.16
N ARG A 123 -18.40 -19.22 -4.49
CA ARG A 123 -19.31 -19.44 -3.34
C ARG A 123 -20.47 -20.41 -3.64
N PRO A 124 -21.24 -20.25 -4.72
CA PRO A 124 -22.31 -21.21 -5.05
C PRO A 124 -21.77 -22.61 -5.36
N LYS A 125 -20.56 -22.70 -5.95
CA LYS A 125 -19.91 -23.97 -6.28
C LYS A 125 -19.49 -24.73 -5.03
N LEU A 126 -19.00 -24.03 -4.01
CA LEU A 126 -18.66 -24.61 -2.70
C LEU A 126 -19.85 -25.31 -2.07
N VAL A 127 -21.04 -24.69 -2.12
CA VAL A 127 -22.28 -25.30 -1.60
C VAL A 127 -22.70 -26.49 -2.47
N ALA A 128 -22.66 -26.34 -3.80
CA ALA A 128 -23.09 -27.40 -4.71
C ALA A 128 -22.21 -28.66 -4.65
N LEU A 129 -20.91 -28.49 -4.42
CA LEU A 129 -19.92 -29.58 -4.42
C LEU A 129 -19.53 -30.04 -3.02
N GLU A 130 -20.16 -29.54 -1.95
CA GLU A 130 -19.82 -29.88 -0.57
C GLU A 130 -19.78 -31.40 -0.31
N PRO A 131 -20.77 -32.22 -0.74
CA PRO A 131 -20.70 -33.66 -0.53
C PRO A 131 -19.45 -34.28 -1.16
N GLU A 132 -19.07 -33.82 -2.35
CA GLU A 132 -17.91 -34.33 -3.10
C GLU A 132 -16.59 -33.91 -2.47
N LEU A 133 -16.50 -32.66 -2.04
CA LEU A 133 -15.34 -32.13 -1.33
C LEU A 133 -15.08 -32.88 -0.02
N ARG A 134 -16.13 -33.23 0.72
CA ARG A 134 -16.03 -33.98 1.98
C ARG A 134 -15.62 -35.45 1.81
N MET A 135 -15.82 -36.04 0.62
CA MET A 135 -15.40 -37.43 0.34
C MET A 135 -13.89 -37.59 0.18
N LEU A 136 -13.16 -36.49 0.02
CA LEU A 136 -11.74 -36.47 -0.31
C LEU A 136 -10.92 -36.03 0.91
N PRO A 137 -10.34 -36.97 1.69
CA PRO A 137 -9.53 -36.63 2.85
C PRO A 137 -8.18 -36.05 2.42
N THR A 138 -7.74 -35.01 3.13
CA THR A 138 -6.46 -34.34 2.91
C THR A 138 -5.38 -34.86 3.87
N PRO A 139 -4.07 -34.67 3.56
CA PRO A 139 -2.97 -35.22 4.37
C PRO A 139 -2.90 -34.71 5.81
N ASP A 140 -3.50 -33.56 6.10
CA ASP A 140 -3.61 -32.93 7.42
C ASP A 140 -4.79 -33.47 8.25
N GLY A 141 -5.52 -34.47 7.75
CA GLY A 141 -6.66 -35.08 8.44
C GLY A 141 -7.97 -34.31 8.29
N GLN A 142 -8.00 -33.27 7.45
CA GLN A 142 -9.22 -32.58 7.04
C GLN A 142 -9.80 -33.23 5.78
N THR A 143 -10.70 -32.52 5.11
CA THR A 143 -11.18 -32.85 3.77
C THR A 143 -10.88 -31.71 2.81
N LEU A 144 -11.02 -31.97 1.51
CA LEU A 144 -10.83 -30.96 0.48
C LEU A 144 -11.85 -29.80 0.63
N TYR A 145 -12.94 -30.00 1.39
CA TYR A 145 -13.90 -28.95 1.74
C TYR A 145 -13.24 -27.84 2.55
N GLU A 146 -12.45 -28.16 3.57
CA GLU A 146 -11.81 -27.15 4.42
C GLU A 146 -10.84 -26.29 3.60
N TRP A 147 -10.08 -26.90 2.70
CA TRP A 147 -9.18 -26.18 1.79
C TRP A 147 -9.95 -25.30 0.80
N ALA A 148 -11.02 -25.82 0.18
CA ALA A 148 -11.86 -25.07 -0.75
C ALA A 148 -12.61 -23.91 -0.09
N ALA A 149 -13.08 -24.10 1.15
CA ALA A 149 -13.71 -23.05 1.94
C ALA A 149 -12.70 -21.93 2.26
N ALA A 150 -11.51 -22.29 2.75
CA ALA A 150 -10.45 -21.33 3.03
C ALA A 150 -10.02 -20.57 1.76
N PHE A 151 -9.93 -21.25 0.62
CA PHE A 151 -9.64 -20.64 -0.68
C PHE A 151 -10.67 -19.56 -1.03
N VAL A 152 -11.96 -19.90 -0.99
CA VAL A 152 -13.03 -18.94 -1.29
C VAL A 152 -13.05 -17.77 -0.29
N ASP A 153 -12.84 -18.04 1.00
CA ASP A 153 -12.82 -17.00 2.02
C ASP A 153 -11.65 -16.03 1.84
N LYS A 154 -10.47 -16.51 1.40
CA LYS A 154 -9.32 -15.66 1.08
C LYS A 154 -9.55 -14.80 -0.15
N GLY A 155 -10.20 -15.34 -1.18
CA GLY A 155 -10.61 -14.56 -2.34
C GLY A 155 -11.62 -13.45 -2.01
N ASP A 156 -12.54 -13.70 -1.08
CA ASP A 156 -13.44 -12.65 -0.57
C ASP A 156 -12.73 -11.63 0.32
N GLU A 157 -11.73 -12.06 1.08
CA GLU A 157 -10.87 -11.16 1.85
C GLU A 157 -10.11 -10.21 0.91
N LEU A 158 -9.53 -10.72 -0.19
CA LEU A 158 -8.94 -9.91 -1.25
C LEU A 158 -9.94 -8.91 -1.83
N ALA A 159 -11.15 -9.36 -2.17
CA ALA A 159 -12.21 -8.49 -2.69
C ALA A 159 -12.58 -7.36 -1.72
N ARG A 160 -12.71 -7.66 -0.42
CA ARG A 160 -12.98 -6.67 0.63
C ARG A 160 -11.83 -5.67 0.77
N LYS A 161 -10.58 -6.14 0.76
CA LYS A 161 -9.39 -5.28 0.85
C LYS A 161 -9.26 -4.35 -0.36
N LEU A 162 -9.55 -4.85 -1.56
CA LEU A 162 -9.64 -4.04 -2.79
C LEU A 162 -10.76 -3.00 -2.73
N ALA A 163 -11.95 -3.37 -2.23
CA ALA A 163 -13.06 -2.45 -2.05
C ALA A 163 -12.78 -1.37 -1.00
N ALA A 164 -12.17 -1.73 0.14
CA ALA A 164 -11.76 -0.77 1.17
C ALA A 164 -10.73 0.24 0.64
N ARG A 165 -9.83 -0.21 -0.24
CA ARG A 165 -8.85 0.64 -0.91
C ARG A 165 -9.50 1.67 -1.84
N THR A 166 -10.61 1.31 -2.49
CA THR A 166 -11.31 2.17 -3.46
C THR A 166 -12.32 3.12 -2.81
N GLN A 167 -13.02 2.72 -1.74
CA GLN A 167 -14.17 3.50 -1.22
C GLN A 167 -13.85 4.51 -0.10
N GLY A 168 -12.78 4.34 0.68
CA GLY A 168 -12.51 5.23 1.83
C GLY A 168 -11.10 5.83 1.89
N SER A 169 -10.07 5.06 1.56
CA SER A 169 -8.69 5.48 1.85
C SER A 169 -8.12 6.48 0.84
N ALA A 170 -8.42 6.35 -0.45
CA ALA A 170 -7.74 7.12 -1.48
C ALA A 170 -8.13 8.60 -1.47
N LEU A 171 -9.43 8.91 -1.34
CA LEU A 171 -9.91 10.29 -1.32
C LEU A 171 -9.52 11.02 -0.03
N ASP A 172 -9.59 10.34 1.11
CA ASP A 172 -9.23 10.93 2.39
C ASP A 172 -7.71 11.06 2.56
N ALA A 173 -6.93 10.07 2.09
CA ALA A 173 -5.47 10.21 2.00
C ALA A 173 -5.09 11.34 1.04
N PHE A 174 -5.75 11.46 -0.11
CA PHE A 174 -5.55 12.57 -1.04
C PHE A 174 -5.87 13.93 -0.39
N ARG A 175 -6.98 14.04 0.34
CA ARG A 175 -7.34 15.25 1.09
C ARG A 175 -6.31 15.59 2.16
N GLN A 176 -5.88 14.61 2.95
CA GLN A 176 -4.86 14.79 3.99
C GLN A 176 -3.50 15.20 3.41
N GLN A 177 -3.06 14.53 2.34
CA GLN A 177 -1.83 14.88 1.61
C GLN A 177 -1.89 16.28 1.01
N THR A 178 -3.04 16.65 0.43
CA THR A 178 -3.28 17.99 -0.12
C THR A 178 -3.24 19.06 0.98
N ALA A 179 -3.90 18.81 2.11
CA ALA A 179 -3.87 19.72 3.26
C ALA A 179 -2.46 19.86 3.85
N LEU A 180 -1.73 18.77 3.99
CA LEU A 180 -0.35 18.78 4.47
C LEU A 180 0.57 19.58 3.54
N ARG A 181 0.43 19.41 2.22
CA ARG A 181 1.14 20.18 1.20
C ARG A 181 0.86 21.68 1.33
N VAL A 182 -0.41 22.07 1.30
CA VAL A 182 -0.83 23.48 1.33
C VAL A 182 -0.37 24.16 2.63
N THR A 183 -0.56 23.49 3.77
CA THR A 183 -0.16 24.06 5.07
C THR A 183 1.36 24.20 5.20
N THR A 184 2.13 23.27 4.62
CA THR A 184 3.61 23.34 4.61
C THR A 184 4.10 24.47 3.71
N ILE A 185 3.56 24.62 2.49
CA ILE A 185 3.88 25.76 1.60
C ILE A 185 3.60 27.09 2.31
N GLY A 186 2.44 27.20 2.96
CA GLY A 186 2.09 28.40 3.71
C GLY A 186 3.03 28.67 4.89
N LEU A 187 3.49 27.63 5.59
CA LEU A 187 4.45 27.76 6.68
C LEU A 187 5.82 28.22 6.19
N VAL A 188 6.35 27.62 5.12
CA VAL A 188 7.62 28.00 4.50
C VAL A 188 7.57 29.45 3.99
N GLY A 189 6.44 29.85 3.38
CA GLY A 189 6.24 31.24 2.94
C GLY A 189 6.23 32.24 4.10
N ARG A 190 5.55 31.92 5.21
CA ARG A 190 5.57 32.77 6.43
C ARG A 190 6.96 32.84 7.05
N PHE A 191 7.68 31.71 7.10
CA PHE A 191 9.05 31.69 7.59
C PHE A 191 9.95 32.63 6.78
N ARG A 192 9.88 32.56 5.44
CA ARG A 192 10.68 33.43 4.56
C ARG A 192 10.38 34.91 4.77
N ALA A 193 9.10 35.26 4.96
CA ALA A 193 8.70 36.63 5.22
C ALA A 193 9.24 37.15 6.57
N ALA A 194 9.08 36.37 7.64
CA ALA A 194 9.59 36.73 8.96
C ALA A 194 11.13 36.86 8.99
N LEU A 195 11.84 36.02 8.24
CA LEU A 195 13.29 36.12 8.11
C LEU A 195 13.71 37.43 7.43
N ARG A 196 12.97 37.90 6.41
CA ARG A 196 13.25 39.18 5.76
C ARG A 196 13.09 40.36 6.72
N ASP A 197 12.07 40.31 7.58
CA ASP A 197 11.88 41.33 8.61
C ASP A 197 13.05 41.31 9.61
N GLU A 198 13.50 40.12 10.04
CA GLU A 198 14.68 39.99 10.90
C GLU A 198 15.96 40.53 10.26
N ILE A 199 16.23 40.22 8.98
CA ILE A 199 17.41 40.72 8.26
C ILE A 199 17.39 42.25 8.17
N LYS A 200 16.22 42.84 7.92
CA LYS A 200 16.05 44.30 7.82
C LYS A 200 16.39 45.00 9.14
N ASP A 201 16.01 44.39 10.26
CA ASP A 201 16.15 44.97 11.60
C ASP A 201 17.46 44.56 12.30
N ASN A 202 18.23 43.63 11.73
CA ASN A 202 19.48 43.13 12.30
C ASN A 202 20.67 43.20 11.32
N PRO A 203 21.45 44.31 11.34
CA PRO A 203 22.61 44.52 10.47
C PRO A 203 23.77 43.53 10.69
N ALA A 204 23.76 42.74 11.78
CA ALA A 204 24.79 41.73 12.04
C ALA A 204 24.57 40.43 11.23
N LEU A 205 23.39 40.23 10.64
CA LEU A 205 23.12 39.08 9.80
C LEU A 205 23.68 39.29 8.38
N PRO A 206 24.24 38.25 7.74
CA PRO A 206 24.61 38.32 6.33
C PRO A 206 23.40 38.63 5.46
N ALA A 207 23.54 39.56 4.51
CA ALA A 207 22.47 39.89 3.56
C ALA A 207 22.05 38.68 2.69
N SER A 208 22.95 37.72 2.48
CA SER A 208 22.69 36.49 1.72
C SER A 208 21.95 35.41 2.52
N ILE A 209 21.75 35.58 3.83
CA ILE A 209 21.32 34.46 4.70
C ILE A 209 19.95 33.89 4.31
N GLU A 210 19.06 34.71 3.73
CA GLU A 210 17.80 34.22 3.16
C GLU A 210 18.04 33.29 1.98
N GLU A 211 18.85 33.72 1.00
CA GLU A 211 19.18 32.92 -0.18
C GLU A 211 19.88 31.63 0.23
N ASP A 212 20.81 31.74 1.19
CA ASP A 212 21.51 30.60 1.75
C ASP A 212 20.53 29.58 2.33
N ILE A 213 19.63 29.99 3.23
CA ILE A 213 18.65 29.11 3.91
C ILE A 213 17.65 28.48 2.91
N PHE A 214 17.20 29.23 1.91
CA PHE A 214 16.13 28.79 0.99
C PHE A 214 16.63 28.19 -0.33
N ALA A 215 17.94 28.15 -0.60
CA ALA A 215 18.52 27.70 -1.86
C ALA A 215 17.97 26.35 -2.37
N GLY A 216 17.69 25.40 -1.47
CA GLY A 216 17.14 24.10 -1.84
C GLY A 216 15.72 24.19 -2.38
N PHE A 217 14.87 25.00 -1.73
CA PHE A 217 13.53 25.26 -2.22
C PHE A 217 13.54 26.06 -3.53
N ASP A 218 14.45 27.02 -3.65
CA ASP A 218 14.56 27.85 -4.85
C ASP A 218 15.06 27.04 -6.05
N ALA A 219 16.04 26.16 -5.84
CA ALA A 219 16.52 25.23 -6.86
C ALA A 219 15.47 24.21 -7.32
N ILE A 220 14.57 23.77 -6.43
CA ILE A 220 13.48 22.86 -6.80
C ILE A 220 12.34 23.64 -7.48
N ALA A 221 12.02 24.85 -7.02
CA ALA A 221 10.93 25.66 -7.57
C ALA A 221 11.26 26.30 -8.93
N GLY A 222 12.54 26.40 -9.29
CA GLY A 222 13.01 26.89 -10.59
C GLY A 222 13.08 25.80 -11.68
N ARG A 223 12.72 24.56 -11.36
CA ARG A 223 12.55 23.45 -12.32
C ARG A 223 11.14 23.46 -12.90
#